data_AF-A0A2D5EA41-F1
#
_entry.id   AF-A0A2D5EA41-F1
#
_cell.length_a   1.000
_cell.length_b   1.000
_cell.length_c   1.000
_cell.angle_alpha   90.00
_cell.angle_beta   90.00
_cell.angle_gamma   90.00
#
_symmetry.space_group_name_H-M   'P 1'
#
loop_
_entity.id
_entity.type
_entity.pdbx_description
1 polymer ?
#
loop_
_entity_poly.entity_id
_entity_poly.type
_entity_poly.pdbx_seq_one_letter_code
_entity_poly.pdbx_strand_id
1 'polypeptide(L)' 'MNDQDDKTLMRSLGEFVGHVVKGIRTDPAKTPSRTEVRRTTETEDHEKVILRRTVIEEVEVRDPGVRPSKPS' A
#
# COMPACT_ATOMS: atom_id res chain seq x y z
N MET A 1 42.79 -10.92 13.33
CA MET A 1 41.44 -10.48 12.92
C MET A 1 40.89 -11.57 12.03
N ASN A 2 39.75 -12.16 12.41
CA ASN A 2 39.17 -13.32 11.73
C ASN A 2 38.48 -12.85 10.45
N ASP A 3 39.10 -13.13 9.31
CA ASP A 3 38.61 -12.78 7.96
C ASP A 3 37.19 -13.33 7.65
N GLN A 4 36.73 -14.32 8.41
CA GLN A 4 35.37 -14.85 8.33
C GLN A 4 34.34 -13.94 9.01
N ASP A 5 34.68 -13.35 10.16
CA ASP A 5 33.80 -12.48 10.91
C ASP A 5 33.56 -11.18 10.11
N ASP A 6 34.62 -10.65 9.50
CA ASP A 6 34.56 -9.46 8.64
C ASP A 6 33.65 -9.67 7.41
N LYS A 7 33.68 -10.87 6.80
CA LYS A 7 32.78 -11.23 5.69
C LYS A 7 31.32 -11.31 6.11
N THR A 8 31.04 -11.85 7.30
CA THR A 8 29.66 -11.88 7.83
C THR A 8 29.15 -10.50 8.16
N LEU A 9 29.99 -9.63 8.74
CA LEU A 9 29.65 -8.25 9.06
C LEU A 9 29.36 -7.43 7.80
N MET A 10 30.19 -7.57 6.77
CA MET A 10 29.97 -6.89 5.48
C MET A 10 28.70 -7.36 4.77
N ARG A 11 28.33 -8.65 4.92
CA ARG A 11 27.05 -9.17 4.43
C ARG A 11 25.87 -8.54 5.17
N SER A 12 25.91 -8.51 6.51
CA SER A 12 24.84 -7.90 7.32
C SER A 12 24.68 -6.40 7.05
N LEU A 13 25.78 -5.69 6.81
CA LEU A 13 25.75 -4.28 6.42
C LEU A 13 25.11 -4.09 5.04
N GLY A 14 25.47 -4.93 4.06
CA GLY A 14 24.85 -4.91 2.74
C GLY A 14 23.35 -5.19 2.78
N GLU A 15 22.92 -6.16 3.59
CA GLU A 15 21.50 -6.48 3.80
C GLU A 15 20.75 -5.31 4.46
N PHE A 16 21.34 -4.67 5.47
CA PHE A 16 20.77 -3.50 6.13
C PHE A 16 20.58 -2.33 5.16
N VAL A 17 21.63 -1.96 4.41
CA VAL A 17 21.58 -0.88 3.42
C VAL A 17 20.55 -1.21 2.33
N GLY A 18 20.48 -2.47 1.90
CA GLY A 18 19.48 -2.94 0.94
C GLY A 18 18.04 -2.70 1.43
N HIS A 19 17.75 -2.93 2.70
CA HIS A 19 16.44 -2.66 3.30
C HIS A 19 16.12 -1.16 3.36
N VAL A 20 17.10 -0.32 3.71
CA VAL A 20 16.92 1.14 3.76
C VAL A 20 16.63 1.69 2.36
N VAL A 21 17.42 1.30 1.35
CA VAL A 21 17.22 1.69 -0.05
C VAL A 21 15.87 1.20 -0.56
N LYS A 22 15.48 -0.03 -0.23
CA LYS A 22 14.16 -0.57 -0.57
C LYS A 22 13.05 0.28 0.04
N GLY A 23 13.12 0.61 1.33
CA GLY A 23 12.12 1.44 2.01
C GLY A 23 11.97 2.84 1.42
N ILE A 24 13.09 3.48 1.02
CA ILE A 24 13.06 4.82 0.40
C ILE A 24 12.52 4.76 -1.05
N ARG A 25 12.84 3.70 -1.79
CA ARG A 25 12.36 3.49 -3.16
C ARG A 25 10.91 3.01 -3.22
N THR A 26 10.46 2.30 -2.20
CA THR A 26 9.06 1.92 -2.04
C THR A 26 8.28 3.18 -1.75
N ASP A 27 7.59 3.69 -2.76
CA ASP A 27 6.62 4.76 -2.60
C ASP A 27 5.43 4.23 -1.76
N PRO A 28 5.24 4.66 -0.50
CA PRO A 28 4.09 4.24 0.30
C PRO A 28 2.79 4.84 -0.23
N ALA A 29 2.87 5.88 -1.08
CA ALA A 29 1.74 6.46 -1.80
C ALA A 29 1.42 5.72 -3.10
N LYS A 30 2.21 4.71 -3.51
CA LYS A 30 1.72 3.61 -4.35
C LYS A 30 0.75 2.74 -3.54
N THR A 31 -0.32 3.38 -3.09
CA THR A 31 -1.58 2.71 -2.80
C THR A 31 -1.94 1.94 -4.08
N PRO A 32 -2.43 0.68 -3.99
CA PRO A 32 -2.94 0.00 -5.18
C PRO A 32 -3.85 0.97 -5.92
N SER A 33 -3.63 1.13 -7.23
CA SER A 33 -4.33 2.12 -8.04
C SER A 33 -5.82 1.93 -7.83
N ARG A 34 -6.41 2.77 -6.96
CA ARG A 34 -7.80 2.70 -6.56
C ARG A 34 -8.52 3.71 -7.42
N THR A 35 -9.16 3.19 -8.46
CA THR A 35 -9.87 4.03 -9.41
C THR A 35 -11.34 4.03 -8.99
N GLU A 36 -11.86 5.19 -8.63
CA GLU A 36 -13.30 5.39 -8.45
C GLU A 36 -13.97 5.22 -9.82
N VAL A 37 -14.75 4.15 -9.97
CA VAL A 37 -15.40 3.84 -11.24
C VAL A 37 -16.75 4.53 -11.36
N ARG A 38 -17.40 4.83 -10.23
CA ARG A 38 -18.69 5.51 -10.23
C ARG A 38 -19.00 6.16 -8.90
N ARG A 39 -19.52 7.39 -8.96
CA ARG A 39 -20.12 8.12 -7.85
C ARG A 39 -21.58 8.37 -8.14
N THR A 40 -22.48 7.96 -7.25
CA THR A 40 -23.90 8.33 -7.32
C THR A 40 -24.30 9.02 -6.03
N THR A 41 -24.92 10.19 -6.13
CA THR A 41 -25.46 10.91 -4.98
C THR A 41 -26.97 11.05 -5.14
N GLU A 42 -27.71 10.55 -4.17
CA GLU A 42 -29.16 10.69 -4.08
C GLU A 42 -29.50 11.59 -2.90
N THR A 43 -30.40 12.55 -3.13
CA THR A 43 -30.92 13.43 -2.08
C THR A 43 -32.43 13.31 -2.09
N GLU A 44 -33.00 12.87 -0.97
CA GLU A 44 -34.44 12.82 -0.77
C GLU A 44 -34.82 13.82 0.31
N ASP A 45 -35.78 14.69 -0.01
CA ASP A 45 -36.38 15.63 0.93
C ASP A 45 -37.68 15.01 1.45
N HIS A 46 -37.69 14.70 2.74
CA HIS A 46 -38.84 14.16 3.45
C HIS A 46 -39.33 15.21 4.42
N GLU A 47 -40.01 16.27 3.93
CA GLU A 47 -40.70 17.40 4.61
C GLU A 47 -40.05 18.00 5.89
N LYS A 48 -39.69 17.15 6.85
CA LYS A 48 -39.00 17.38 8.11
C LYS A 48 -37.51 17.03 8.11
N VAL A 49 -36.99 16.24 7.16
CA VAL A 49 -35.57 15.83 7.08
C VAL A 49 -35.07 15.71 5.65
N ILE A 50 -33.79 16.01 5.44
CA ILE A 50 -33.09 15.78 4.17
C ILE A 50 -32.19 14.55 4.33
N LEU A 51 -32.44 13.52 3.52
CA LEU A 51 -31.60 12.33 3.44
C LEU A 51 -30.64 12.47 2.26
N ARG A 52 -29.33 12.40 2.52
CA ARG A 52 -28.30 12.37 1.47
C ARG A 52 -27.55 11.05 1.51
N ARG A 53 -27.64 10.28 0.43
CA ARG A 53 -26.92 9.02 0.23
C ARG A 53 -25.86 9.21 -0.84
N THR A 54 -24.64 8.76 -0.56
CA THR A 54 -23.56 8.70 -1.55
C THR A 54 -23.07 7.26 -1.66
N VAL A 55 -23.12 6.73 -2.88
CA VAL A 55 -22.58 5.42 -3.23
C VAL A 55 -21.30 5.64 -4.04
N ILE A 56 -20.20 5.07 -3.56
CA ILE A 56 -18.89 5.10 -4.21
C ILE A 56 -18.54 3.67 -4.60
N GLU A 57 -18.38 3.43 -5.88
CA GLU A 57 -17.91 2.15 -6.43
C GLU A 57 -16.45 2.31 -6.83
N GLU A 58 -15.60 1.41 -6.35
CA GLU A 58 -14.15 1.46 -6.57
C GLU A 58 -13.62 0.13 -7.10
N VAL A 59 -12.60 0.19 -7.94
CA VAL A 59 -11.86 -0.99 -8.40
C VAL A 59 -10.40 -0.86 -7.94
N GLU A 60 -9.93 -1.89 -7.25
CA GLU A 60 -8.54 -2.03 -6.84
C GLU A 60 -7.81 -2.96 -7.79
N VAL A 61 -6.79 -2.44 -8.49
CA VAL A 61 -5.92 -3.27 -9.34
C VAL A 61 -4.75 -3.78 -8.50
N ARG A 62 -4.70 -5.09 -8.28
CA ARG A 62 -3.56 -5.75 -7.61
C ARG A 62 -2.39 -5.91 -8.58
N ASP A 63 -1.20 -5.48 -8.16
CA ASP A 63 0.02 -5.72 -8.92
C ASP A 63 0.36 -7.23 -8.91
N PRO A 64 0.47 -7.91 -10.07
CA PRO A 64 0.81 -9.33 -10.14
C PRO A 64 2.20 -9.66 -9.58
N GLY A 65 3.06 -8.67 -9.33
CA GLY A 65 4.38 -8.84 -8.74
C GLY A 65 4.42 -8.92 -7.20
N VAL A 66 3.32 -8.58 -6.51
CA VAL A 66 3.26 -8.56 -5.04
C VAL A 66 2.70 -9.88 -4.53
N ARG A 67 3.57 -10.79 -4.06
CA ARG A 67 3.10 -11.98 -3.33
C ARG A 67 2.50 -11.53 -1.99
N PRO A 68 1.31 -12.03 -1.60
CA PRO A 68 0.76 -11.71 -0.29
C PRO A 68 1.73 -12.20 0.79
N SER A 69 2.20 -11.30 1.65
CA SER A 69 2.94 -11.69 2.85
C SER A 69 1.99 -12.48 3.74
N LYS A 70 2.37 -13.71 4.08
CA LYS A 70 1.61 -14.59 4.96
C LYS A 70 1.38 -13.88 6.30
N PRO A 71 0.14 -13.83 6.82
CA PRO A 71 -0.08 -13.34 8.18
C PRO A 71 0.69 -14.23 9.17
N SER A 72 1.41 -13.58 10.09
CA SER A 72 2.15 -14.23 11.18
C SER A 72 1.20 -14.87 12.19
#